data_AF-A0A958INF1-F1
#
_entry.id   AF-A0A958INF1-F1
#
_cell.length_a   1.000
_cell.length_b   1.000
_cell.length_c   1.000
_cell.angle_alpha   90.00
_cell.angle_beta   90.00
_cell.angle_gamma   90.00
#
_symmetry.space_group_name_H-M   'P 1'
#
loop_
_entity.id
_entity.type
_entity.pdbx_description
1 polymer ?
#
loop_
_entity_poly.entity_id
_entity_poly.type
_entity_poly.pdbx_seq_one_letter_code
_entity_poly.pdbx_strand_id
1 'polypeptide(L)'
;MKLLLSVIIVLFAVNIGLAQQAIVFFSESPNGDEFYEPSWGFASGNSFVERVNSVKFPVDTDHPFDGSHSLRLRWKSAPIGDWGIAVAAIGWPGNDFTQFDSITYQINGPAAISQSDLPDIGIEDVNNVRSERVWLGDWFSGVDADSTTWQRVAVPVSAFSAGTQNCDFTKIKTIFHYQKSADNVLHTAWLDDIIVRKANGTV
;
A
#
# COMPACT_ATOMS: atom_id res chain seq x y z
N MET A 1 -42.76 -52.44 17.52
CA MET A 1 -41.36 -52.25 17.10
C MET A 1 -41.23 -50.82 16.58
N LYS A 2 -40.43 -50.00 17.25
CA LYS A 2 -40.31 -48.55 17.06
C LYS A 2 -39.51 -48.25 15.79
N LEU A 3 -39.98 -47.32 14.96
CA LEU A 3 -39.15 -46.61 13.98
C LEU A 3 -39.48 -45.12 14.10
N LEU A 4 -38.68 -44.42 14.91
CA LEU A 4 -38.67 -42.96 14.95
C LEU A 4 -38.02 -42.47 13.64
N LEU A 5 -38.77 -41.68 12.86
CA LEU A 5 -38.23 -40.89 11.77
C LEU A 5 -37.61 -39.63 12.38
N SER A 6 -36.29 -39.60 12.52
CA SER A 6 -35.55 -38.40 12.93
C SER A 6 -35.32 -37.51 11.71
N VAL A 7 -36.04 -36.39 11.66
CA VAL A 7 -35.77 -35.30 10.72
C VAL A 7 -34.55 -34.53 11.22
N ILE A 8 -33.44 -34.61 10.49
CA ILE A 8 -32.25 -33.78 10.73
C ILE A 8 -32.40 -32.53 9.86
N ILE A 9 -32.77 -31.40 10.48
CA ILE A 9 -32.67 -30.08 9.86
C ILE A 9 -31.25 -29.59 10.08
N VAL A 10 -30.43 -29.59 9.03
CA VAL A 10 -29.12 -28.95 9.03
C VAL A 10 -29.36 -27.44 8.83
N LEU A 11 -29.26 -26.66 9.91
CA LEU A 11 -29.17 -25.20 9.79
C LEU A 11 -27.81 -24.84 9.20
N PHE A 12 -27.78 -24.42 7.93
CA PHE A 12 -26.66 -23.65 7.40
C PHE A 12 -26.70 -22.26 8.04
N ALA A 13 -25.82 -22.03 9.01
CA ALA A 13 -25.50 -20.68 9.45
C ALA A 13 -24.78 -19.97 8.30
N VAL A 14 -25.50 -19.11 7.59
CA VAL A 14 -24.90 -18.14 6.67
C VAL A 14 -24.17 -17.12 7.55
N ASN A 15 -22.86 -17.27 7.68
CA ASN A 15 -22.03 -16.18 8.20
C ASN A 15 -22.04 -15.07 7.14
N ILE A 16 -22.98 -14.14 7.26
CA ILE A 16 -22.91 -12.87 6.56
C ILE A 16 -21.79 -12.10 7.27
N GLY A 17 -20.56 -12.26 6.80
CA GLY A 17 -19.47 -11.38 7.22
C GLY A 17 -19.90 -9.95 6.92
N LEU A 18 -19.92 -9.10 7.94
CA LEU A 18 -19.99 -7.66 7.72
C LEU A 18 -18.82 -7.32 6.81
N ALA A 19 -19.10 -6.90 5.57
CA ALA A 19 -18.05 -6.43 4.68
C ALA A 19 -17.34 -5.27 5.39
N GLN A 20 -16.09 -5.50 5.81
CA GLN A 20 -15.24 -4.44 6.33
C GLN A 20 -15.18 -3.36 5.25
N GLN A 21 -15.64 -2.14 5.55
CA GLN A 21 -15.56 -1.04 4.60
C GLN A 21 -14.08 -0.72 4.40
N ALA A 22 -13.57 -1.10 3.22
CA ALA A 22 -12.18 -1.01 2.85
C ALA A 22 -12.08 -0.57 1.39
N ILE A 23 -11.04 0.20 1.07
CA ILE A 23 -10.73 0.59 -0.30
C ILE A 23 -9.42 -0.09 -0.68
N VAL A 24 -9.46 -0.92 -1.71
CA VAL A 24 -8.29 -1.61 -2.24
C VAL A 24 -7.60 -0.70 -3.25
N PHE A 25 -6.35 -0.34 -2.97
CA PHE A 25 -5.47 0.37 -3.90
C PHE A 25 -4.62 -0.61 -4.71
N PHE A 26 -4.22 -1.72 -4.09
CA PHE A 26 -3.56 -2.84 -4.76
C PHE A 26 -3.81 -4.14 -4.00
N SER A 27 -4.03 -5.20 -4.76
CA SER A 27 -4.02 -6.60 -4.29
C SER A 27 -3.65 -7.55 -5.44
N GLU A 28 -3.90 -7.15 -6.69
CA GLU A 28 -3.55 -7.88 -7.89
C GLU A 28 -3.30 -6.90 -9.05
N SER A 29 -2.51 -7.33 -10.04
CA SER A 29 -2.36 -6.61 -11.31
C SER A 29 -3.27 -7.22 -12.39
N PRO A 30 -4.40 -6.59 -12.74
CA PRO A 30 -5.35 -7.18 -13.69
C PRO A 30 -4.85 -7.18 -15.14
N ASN A 31 -3.81 -6.41 -15.45
CA ASN A 31 -3.35 -6.14 -16.81
C ASN A 31 -2.00 -6.79 -17.14
N GLY A 32 -1.54 -7.73 -16.31
CA GLY A 32 -0.35 -8.55 -16.53
C GLY A 32 0.76 -8.34 -15.50
N ASP A 33 1.87 -9.01 -15.78
CA ASP A 33 2.91 -9.32 -14.79
C ASP A 33 4.06 -8.30 -14.75
N GLU A 34 4.04 -7.30 -15.64
CA GLU A 34 5.16 -6.35 -15.77
C GLU A 34 4.99 -5.12 -14.88
N PHE A 35 3.80 -4.52 -14.87
CA PHE A 35 3.55 -3.27 -14.16
C PHE A 35 2.08 -3.09 -13.81
N TYR A 36 1.84 -2.35 -12.73
CA TYR A 36 0.49 -2.04 -12.30
C TYR A 36 -0.04 -0.81 -13.05
N GLU A 37 -1.12 -0.96 -13.80
CA GLU A 37 -1.62 0.12 -14.66
C GLU A 37 -1.98 1.39 -13.87
N PRO A 38 -2.79 1.36 -12.79
CA PRO A 38 -3.14 2.57 -12.06
C PRO A 38 -2.02 2.96 -11.08
N SER A 39 -0.86 3.28 -11.65
CA SER A 39 0.32 3.76 -10.96
C SER A 39 1.02 4.86 -11.76
N TRP A 40 1.84 5.63 -11.06
CA TRP A 40 2.69 6.65 -11.66
C TRP A 40 3.87 6.99 -10.75
N GLY A 41 5.04 7.29 -11.32
CA GLY A 41 6.23 7.63 -10.55
C GLY A 41 7.24 8.46 -11.32
N PHE A 42 8.14 9.07 -10.55
CA PHE A 42 9.21 9.93 -11.03
C PHE A 42 10.50 9.70 -10.22
N ALA A 43 11.63 10.11 -10.81
CA ALA A 43 12.89 10.30 -10.12
C ALA A 43 13.58 11.54 -10.70
N SER A 44 14.35 12.25 -9.88
CA SER A 44 15.11 13.43 -10.27
C SER A 44 16.47 13.47 -9.56
N GLY A 45 17.40 14.25 -10.13
CA GLY A 45 18.78 14.26 -9.69
C GLY A 45 19.45 12.89 -9.89
N ASN A 46 20.32 12.50 -8.96
CA ASN A 46 20.98 11.19 -8.95
C ASN A 46 20.18 10.10 -8.20
N SER A 47 18.96 10.43 -7.77
CA SER A 47 18.05 9.48 -7.14
C SER A 47 17.42 8.55 -8.17
N PHE A 48 16.93 7.42 -7.69
CA PHE A 48 16.37 6.36 -8.51
C PHE A 48 15.18 5.72 -7.81
N VAL A 49 14.15 5.44 -8.60
CA VAL A 49 13.12 4.44 -8.28
C VAL A 49 12.86 3.64 -9.56
N GLU A 50 12.79 2.32 -9.42
CA GLU A 50 12.48 1.40 -10.52
C GLU A 50 11.10 1.73 -11.07
N ARG A 51 11.03 1.89 -12.40
CA ARG A 51 9.80 2.20 -13.12
C ARG A 51 9.80 1.44 -14.43
N VAL A 52 8.66 0.87 -14.78
CA VAL A 52 8.40 0.30 -16.11
C VAL A 52 7.74 1.36 -17.00
N ASN A 53 8.01 1.36 -18.30
CA ASN A 53 7.45 2.35 -19.23
C ASN A 53 7.66 3.81 -18.75
N SER A 54 8.83 4.07 -18.16
CA SER A 54 9.25 5.35 -17.55
C SER A 54 8.47 5.82 -16.32
N VAL A 55 7.26 5.31 -16.04
CA VAL A 55 6.40 5.86 -14.98
C VAL A 55 5.66 4.83 -14.14
N LYS A 56 5.55 3.57 -14.57
CA LYS A 56 4.68 2.57 -13.92
C LYS A 56 5.40 1.80 -12.81
N PHE A 57 4.65 1.46 -11.77
CA PHE A 57 5.10 0.64 -10.64
C PHE A 57 5.31 -0.80 -11.11
N PRO A 58 6.54 -1.34 -11.03
CA PRO A 58 6.81 -2.73 -11.39
C PRO A 58 5.98 -3.72 -10.56
N VAL A 59 5.51 -4.78 -11.21
CA VAL A 59 4.88 -5.94 -10.57
C VAL A 59 5.92 -7.04 -10.36
N ASP A 60 5.74 -7.80 -9.29
CA ASP A 60 6.53 -8.97 -8.94
C ASP A 60 5.61 -10.19 -8.83
N THR A 61 5.93 -11.25 -9.58
CA THR A 61 5.18 -12.51 -9.60
C THR A 61 5.80 -13.59 -8.72
N ASP A 62 7.03 -13.37 -8.27
CA ASP A 62 7.81 -14.37 -7.54
C ASP A 62 7.58 -14.26 -6.03
N HIS A 63 7.21 -13.06 -5.56
CA HIS A 63 7.04 -12.75 -4.14
C HIS A 63 5.69 -12.05 -3.87
N PRO A 64 4.53 -12.71 -4.09
CA PRO A 64 3.25 -12.22 -3.58
C PRO A 64 3.08 -12.52 -2.08
N PHE A 65 2.33 -11.68 -1.36
CA PHE A 65 1.82 -12.01 -0.02
C PHE A 65 0.58 -12.89 -0.16
N ASP A 66 -0.35 -12.48 -1.01
CA ASP A 66 -1.54 -13.23 -1.36
C ASP A 66 -1.72 -13.22 -2.88
N GLY A 67 -2.37 -14.25 -3.41
CA GLY A 67 -2.62 -14.34 -4.85
C GLY A 67 -1.36 -14.46 -5.70
N SER A 68 -1.25 -13.66 -6.76
CA SER A 68 -0.22 -13.83 -7.82
C SER A 68 0.75 -12.67 -8.00
N HIS A 69 0.46 -11.50 -7.42
CA HIS A 69 1.23 -10.28 -7.67
C HIS A 69 1.53 -9.51 -6.38
N SER A 70 2.75 -8.99 -6.27
CA SER A 70 3.07 -7.84 -5.42
C SER A 70 3.65 -6.70 -6.24
N LEU A 71 3.86 -5.55 -5.62
CA LEU A 71 4.58 -4.41 -6.21
C LEU A 71 6.04 -4.42 -5.77
N ARG A 72 6.99 -4.31 -6.72
CA ARG A 72 8.42 -4.22 -6.41
C ARG A 72 8.87 -2.78 -6.28
N LEU A 73 9.03 -2.31 -5.04
CA LEU A 73 9.61 -1.01 -4.74
C LEU A 73 11.12 -1.14 -4.65
N ARG A 74 11.84 -0.67 -5.67
CA ARG A 74 13.31 -0.64 -5.67
C ARG A 74 13.81 0.78 -5.86
N TRP A 75 14.59 1.30 -4.92
CA TRP A 75 14.95 2.72 -4.88
C TRP A 75 16.38 2.96 -4.39
N LYS A 76 16.91 4.13 -4.76
CA LYS A 76 18.15 4.68 -4.21
C LYS A 76 17.97 6.18 -4.05
N SER A 77 18.18 6.66 -2.84
CA SER A 77 18.00 8.07 -2.51
C SER A 77 19.35 8.79 -2.53
N ALA A 78 19.59 9.66 -3.51
CA ALA A 78 20.81 10.47 -3.57
C ALA A 78 20.60 11.86 -2.95
N PRO A 79 21.66 12.49 -2.41
CA PRO A 79 21.58 13.87 -1.95
C PRO A 79 21.13 14.80 -3.09
N ILE A 80 20.25 15.76 -2.77
CA ILE A 80 19.75 16.76 -3.73
C ILE A 80 18.98 16.09 -4.92
N GLY A 81 18.51 14.85 -4.73
CA GLY A 81 17.56 14.19 -5.64
C GLY A 81 16.19 14.01 -4.97
N ASP A 82 15.25 13.46 -5.73
CA ASP A 82 13.94 13.04 -5.21
C ASP A 82 13.44 11.86 -6.04
N TRP A 83 12.57 11.07 -5.46
CA TRP A 83 11.78 10.08 -6.19
C TRP A 83 10.42 9.94 -5.53
N GLY A 84 9.44 9.53 -6.32
CA GLY A 84 8.13 9.16 -5.83
C GLY A 84 7.48 8.13 -6.72
N ILE A 85 6.77 7.18 -6.15
CA ILE A 85 5.99 6.20 -6.90
C ILE A 85 4.67 5.92 -6.19
N ALA A 86 3.59 5.98 -6.95
CA ALA A 86 2.23 5.92 -6.47
C ALA A 86 1.48 4.73 -7.00
N VAL A 87 0.49 4.33 -6.21
CA VAL A 87 -0.55 3.36 -6.52
C VAL A 87 -1.90 4.06 -6.41
N ALA A 88 -2.82 3.76 -7.32
CA ALA A 88 -4.22 4.15 -7.30
C ALA A 88 -5.09 2.89 -7.38
N ALA A 89 -6.32 2.98 -6.87
CA ALA A 89 -7.33 1.96 -7.13
C ALA A 89 -7.66 1.90 -8.64
N ILE A 90 -8.10 0.74 -9.12
CA ILE A 90 -8.49 0.53 -10.52
C ILE A 90 -9.53 1.57 -10.95
N GLY A 91 -9.27 2.25 -12.07
CA GLY A 91 -10.12 3.31 -12.60
C GLY A 91 -9.86 4.69 -12.00
N TRP A 92 -8.83 4.86 -11.16
CA TRP A 92 -8.42 6.13 -10.56
C TRP A 92 -9.55 6.90 -9.84
N PRO A 93 -10.41 6.23 -9.04
CA PRO A 93 -11.49 6.92 -8.34
C PRO A 93 -10.95 7.85 -7.25
N GLY A 94 -11.67 8.94 -7.00
CA GLY A 94 -11.51 9.69 -5.75
C GLY A 94 -12.23 8.98 -4.62
N ASN A 95 -11.59 8.86 -3.47
CA ASN A 95 -12.11 8.19 -2.28
C ASN A 95 -12.10 9.12 -1.08
N ASP A 96 -13.16 9.02 -0.27
CA ASP A 96 -13.27 9.80 0.97
C ASP A 96 -12.50 9.13 2.11
N PHE A 97 -11.27 9.56 2.33
CA PHE A 97 -10.40 9.07 3.40
C PHE A 97 -10.85 9.57 4.78
N THR A 98 -11.71 10.59 4.88
CA THR A 98 -12.16 11.12 6.19
C THR A 98 -13.00 10.11 6.98
N GLN A 99 -13.47 9.07 6.31
CA GLN A 99 -14.22 7.97 6.91
C GLN A 99 -13.33 6.79 7.33
N PHE A 100 -12.02 6.83 7.11
CA PHE A 100 -11.12 5.70 7.32
C PHE A 100 -10.02 6.05 8.32
N ASP A 101 -9.46 5.03 8.95
CA ASP A 101 -8.52 5.21 10.06
C ASP A 101 -7.07 4.97 9.65
N SER A 102 -6.81 4.04 8.72
CA SER A 102 -5.44 3.68 8.36
C SER A 102 -5.28 3.27 6.90
N ILE A 103 -4.10 3.61 6.37
CA ILE A 103 -3.51 2.98 5.19
C ILE A 103 -2.68 1.81 5.68
N THR A 104 -2.88 0.64 5.10
CA THR A 104 -2.25 -0.60 5.55
C THR A 104 -1.79 -1.42 4.37
N TYR A 105 -0.67 -2.11 4.53
CA TYR A 105 -0.13 -3.03 3.52
C TYR A 105 0.83 -4.03 4.14
N GLN A 106 1.14 -5.07 3.40
CA GLN A 106 2.18 -6.03 3.71
C GLN A 106 3.47 -5.59 3.03
N ILE A 107 4.59 -5.72 3.76
CA ILE A 107 5.92 -5.44 3.26
C ILE A 107 6.88 -6.59 3.59
N ASN A 108 7.73 -6.92 2.63
CA ASN A 108 8.86 -7.83 2.80
C ASN A 108 10.00 -7.38 1.85
N GLY A 109 11.16 -8.01 1.87
CA GLY A 109 12.25 -7.73 0.94
C GLY A 109 13.32 -8.83 0.94
N PRO A 110 14.23 -8.81 -0.05
CA PRO A 110 15.33 -9.77 -0.13
C PRO A 110 16.45 -9.49 0.89
N ALA A 111 16.41 -8.34 1.58
CA ALA A 111 17.37 -7.93 2.59
C ALA A 111 16.72 -6.97 3.59
N ALA A 112 17.29 -6.90 4.79
CA ALA A 112 16.84 -5.98 5.82
C ALA A 112 16.99 -4.52 5.39
N ILE A 113 15.99 -3.70 5.72
CA ILE A 113 15.99 -2.24 5.50
C ILE A 113 15.81 -1.59 6.86
N SER A 114 16.74 -0.72 7.25
CA SER A 114 16.66 -0.02 8.53
C SER A 114 15.50 0.97 8.56
N GLN A 115 14.96 1.24 9.75
CA GLN A 115 13.92 2.25 9.95
C GLN A 115 14.28 3.60 9.30
N SER A 116 15.52 4.07 9.48
CA SER A 116 16.02 5.34 8.95
C SER A 116 16.04 5.43 7.43
N ASP A 117 16.04 4.29 6.74
CA ASP A 117 16.12 4.22 5.28
C ASP A 117 14.73 3.98 4.65
N LEU A 118 13.69 3.85 5.47
CA LEU A 118 12.32 3.71 5.00
C LEU A 118 11.82 4.99 4.27
N PRO A 119 11.00 4.83 3.22
CA PRO A 119 10.39 5.94 2.50
C PRO A 119 9.56 6.89 3.37
N ASP A 120 9.35 8.09 2.86
CA ASP A 120 8.18 8.89 3.24
C ASP A 120 6.93 8.37 2.49
N ILE A 121 5.74 8.67 3.01
CA ILE A 121 4.45 8.34 2.41
C ILE A 121 3.63 9.62 2.27
N GLY A 122 2.81 9.71 1.21
CA GLY A 122 1.86 10.80 1.03
C GLY A 122 0.61 10.35 0.28
N ILE A 123 -0.41 11.20 0.29
CA ILE A 123 -1.65 10.97 -0.46
C ILE A 123 -1.92 12.13 -1.43
N GLU A 124 -2.58 11.84 -2.54
CA GLU A 124 -2.91 12.84 -3.57
C GLU A 124 -4.40 12.79 -3.90
N ASP A 125 -5.01 13.96 -3.99
CA ASP A 125 -6.40 14.12 -4.39
C ASP A 125 -6.59 14.03 -5.92
N VAL A 126 -7.84 13.94 -6.37
CA VAL A 126 -8.15 13.89 -7.81
C VAL A 126 -7.61 15.07 -8.62
N ASN A 127 -7.36 16.21 -7.99
CA ASN A 127 -6.80 17.43 -8.60
C ASN A 127 -5.27 17.45 -8.66
N ASN A 128 -4.60 16.37 -8.25
CA ASN A 128 -3.14 16.28 -8.11
C ASN A 128 -2.56 17.15 -6.99
N VAL A 129 -3.36 17.51 -5.99
CA VAL A 129 -2.87 18.18 -4.78
C VAL A 129 -2.45 17.12 -3.76
N ARG A 130 -1.23 17.26 -3.22
CA ARG A 130 -0.63 16.29 -2.31
C ARG A 130 -0.69 16.75 -0.86
N SER A 131 -0.85 15.78 0.05
CA SER A 131 -0.63 15.99 1.48
C SER A 131 0.83 16.35 1.76
N GLU A 132 1.12 16.76 2.99
CA GLU A 132 2.49 16.64 3.49
C GLU A 132 2.93 15.16 3.50
N ARG A 133 4.24 14.96 3.38
CA ARG A 133 4.89 13.65 3.47
C ARG A 133 5.06 13.29 4.93
N VAL A 134 4.73 12.05 5.30
CA VAL A 134 4.95 11.50 6.64
C VAL A 134 5.96 10.36 6.57
N TRP A 135 6.79 10.20 7.60
CA TRP A 135 7.81 9.16 7.57
C TRP A 135 7.22 7.81 7.93
N LEU A 136 7.40 6.81 7.06
CA LEU A 136 6.95 5.44 7.36
C LEU A 136 7.58 4.90 8.65
N GLY A 137 8.81 5.32 8.97
CA GLY A 137 9.51 4.91 10.18
C GLY A 137 8.77 5.23 11.48
N ASP A 138 7.85 6.20 11.50
CA ASP A 138 7.06 6.49 12.70
C ASP A 138 6.07 5.36 13.06
N TRP A 139 5.76 4.45 12.12
CA TRP A 139 4.81 3.34 12.30
C TRP A 139 5.36 1.96 11.93
N PHE A 140 6.60 1.88 11.44
CA PHE A 140 7.21 0.64 11.01
C PHE A 140 8.71 0.64 11.33
N SER A 141 9.19 -0.40 12.00
CA SER A 141 10.57 -0.45 12.53
C SER A 141 11.64 -0.83 11.49
N GLY A 142 11.25 -1.10 10.25
CA GLY A 142 12.14 -1.57 9.19
C GLY A 142 11.73 -2.94 8.67
N VAL A 143 12.22 -3.28 7.49
CA VAL A 143 12.07 -4.62 6.91
C VAL A 143 13.12 -5.52 7.55
N ASP A 144 12.71 -6.67 8.07
CA ASP A 144 13.66 -7.63 8.65
C ASP A 144 14.41 -8.44 7.57
N ALA A 145 15.27 -9.37 7.99
CA ALA A 145 16.05 -10.20 7.07
C ALA A 145 15.31 -11.48 6.63
N ASP A 146 14.07 -11.71 7.10
CA ASP A 146 13.29 -12.90 6.79
C ASP A 146 12.43 -12.67 5.54
N SER A 147 12.99 -13.02 4.39
CA SER A 147 12.30 -12.93 3.09
C SER A 147 11.12 -13.90 2.93
N THR A 148 10.78 -14.69 3.96
CA THR A 148 9.67 -15.67 3.93
C THR A 148 8.47 -15.22 4.76
N THR A 149 8.63 -14.21 5.62
CA THR A 149 7.55 -13.69 6.46
C THR A 149 7.25 -12.24 6.16
N TRP A 150 6.02 -11.96 5.75
CA TRP A 150 5.56 -10.61 5.51
C TRP A 150 5.24 -9.87 6.81
N GLN A 151 5.58 -8.59 6.84
CA GLN A 151 5.35 -7.70 7.97
C GLN A 151 4.26 -6.70 7.62
N ARG A 152 3.38 -6.38 8.57
CA ARG A 152 2.28 -5.44 8.35
C ARG A 152 2.69 -4.01 8.69
N VAL A 153 2.41 -3.09 7.76
CA VAL A 153 2.44 -1.64 7.98
C VAL A 153 1.03 -1.11 8.23
N ALA A 154 0.91 -0.15 9.15
CA ALA A 154 -0.32 0.59 9.41
C ALA A 154 -0.03 2.06 9.71
N VAL A 155 -0.31 2.94 8.75
CA VAL A 155 -0.15 4.40 8.88
C VAL A 155 -1.52 5.03 9.12
N PRO A 156 -1.76 5.73 10.24
CA PRO A 156 -3.02 6.42 10.49
C PRO A 156 -3.30 7.49 9.43
N VAL A 157 -4.54 7.59 8.95
CA VAL A 157 -4.98 8.69 8.07
C VAL A 157 -4.82 10.04 8.77
N SER A 158 -4.99 10.08 10.10
CA SER A 158 -4.78 11.27 10.93
C SER A 158 -3.33 11.75 11.00
N ALA A 159 -2.36 10.95 10.51
CA ALA A 159 -0.97 11.38 10.43
C ALA A 159 -0.74 12.40 9.31
N PHE A 160 -1.54 12.35 8.25
CA PHE A 160 -1.37 13.23 7.09
C PHE A 160 -1.99 14.60 7.36
N SER A 161 -1.27 15.65 6.98
CA SER A 161 -1.81 17.01 6.92
C SER A 161 -2.10 17.40 5.46
N ALA A 162 -3.06 18.30 5.24
CA ALA A 162 -3.44 18.74 3.91
C ALA A 162 -2.34 19.57 3.19
N GLY A 163 -1.31 20.00 3.92
CA GLY A 163 -0.27 20.89 3.42
C GLY A 163 -0.78 22.26 2.95
N THR A 164 0.12 23.07 2.41
CA THR A 164 -0.17 24.46 2.02
C THR A 164 -1.10 24.59 0.81
N GLN A 165 -1.16 23.57 -0.04
CA GLN A 165 -2.06 23.54 -1.20
C GLN A 165 -3.43 22.95 -0.88
N ASN A 166 -3.67 22.56 0.39
CA ASN A 166 -4.94 22.06 0.91
C ASN A 166 -5.48 20.83 0.16
N CYS A 167 -4.73 19.72 0.21
CA CYS A 167 -5.15 18.42 -0.29
C CYS A 167 -6.51 18.02 0.30
N ASP A 168 -7.45 17.64 -0.57
CA ASP A 168 -8.81 17.30 -0.17
C ASP A 168 -8.95 15.81 0.15
N PHE A 169 -9.03 15.50 1.45
CA PHE A 169 -9.09 14.12 1.94
C PHE A 169 -10.43 13.44 1.63
N THR A 170 -11.43 14.17 1.13
CA THR A 170 -12.71 13.57 0.69
C THR A 170 -12.65 12.94 -0.70
N LYS A 171 -11.53 13.10 -1.43
CA LYS A 171 -11.39 12.67 -2.83
C LYS A 171 -9.96 12.24 -3.19
N ILE A 172 -9.35 11.42 -2.34
CA ILE A 172 -8.00 10.86 -2.54
C ILE A 172 -8.00 9.78 -3.62
N LYS A 173 -7.08 9.87 -4.57
CA LYS A 173 -6.93 8.90 -5.67
C LYS A 173 -5.67 8.05 -5.61
N THR A 174 -4.59 8.52 -4.97
CA THR A 174 -3.33 7.78 -4.91
C THR A 174 -2.69 7.80 -3.55
N ILE A 175 -1.94 6.74 -3.25
CA ILE A 175 -0.99 6.64 -2.15
C ILE A 175 0.41 6.60 -2.76
N PHE A 176 1.31 7.46 -2.29
CA PHE A 176 2.69 7.57 -2.76
C PHE A 176 3.67 7.04 -1.71
N HIS A 177 4.76 6.43 -2.20
CA HIS A 177 6.03 6.32 -1.48
C HIS A 177 7.01 7.35 -2.06
N TYR A 178 7.85 7.93 -1.21
CA TYR A 178 8.77 9.00 -1.56
C TYR A 178 10.17 8.80 -0.95
N GLN A 179 11.14 9.46 -1.57
CA GLN A 179 12.45 9.66 -0.95
C GLN A 179 12.34 10.28 0.45
N LYS A 180 13.09 9.70 1.39
CA LYS A 180 13.33 10.17 2.76
C LYS A 180 14.81 10.52 2.95
N SER A 181 15.55 9.61 3.59
CA SER A 181 16.98 9.69 3.82
C SER A 181 17.72 9.45 2.52
N ALA A 182 18.85 10.15 2.34
CA ALA A 182 19.67 10.08 1.14
C ALA A 182 20.99 9.35 1.40
N ASP A 183 20.88 8.07 1.75
CA ASP A 183 22.00 7.17 2.04
C ASP A 183 22.77 6.70 0.79
N ASN A 184 22.21 6.95 -0.39
CA ASN A 184 22.73 6.52 -1.69
C ASN A 184 22.95 5.00 -1.80
N VAL A 185 22.19 4.21 -1.03
CA VAL A 185 22.16 2.74 -1.09
C VAL A 185 20.93 2.28 -1.88
N LEU A 186 21.09 1.20 -2.64
CA LEU A 186 19.99 0.60 -3.38
C LEU A 186 19.21 -0.36 -2.47
N HIS A 187 17.95 -0.03 -2.21
CA HIS A 187 17.02 -0.82 -1.41
C HIS A 187 16.01 -1.53 -2.31
N THR A 188 15.42 -2.61 -1.82
CA THR A 188 14.33 -3.33 -2.49
C THR A 188 13.35 -3.85 -1.44
N ALA A 189 12.07 -3.58 -1.65
CA ALA A 189 10.96 -4.12 -0.89
C ALA A 189 9.86 -4.58 -1.85
N TRP A 190 9.12 -5.60 -1.45
CA TRP A 190 7.87 -6.02 -2.06
C TRP A 190 6.72 -5.50 -1.21
N LEU A 191 5.72 -4.91 -1.86
CA LEU A 191 4.55 -4.34 -1.22
C LEU A 191 3.31 -5.04 -1.76
N ASP A 192 2.42 -5.45 -0.87
CA ASP A 192 1.18 -6.11 -1.27
C ASP A 192 0.02 -5.67 -0.38
N ASP A 193 -1.19 -5.90 -0.84
CA ASP A 193 -2.41 -5.78 -0.05
C ASP A 193 -2.61 -4.35 0.51
N ILE A 194 -2.36 -3.36 -0.35
CA ILE A 194 -2.43 -1.92 -0.06
C ILE A 194 -3.89 -1.50 0.01
N ILE A 195 -4.35 -1.29 1.24
CA ILE A 195 -5.76 -1.12 1.56
C ILE A 195 -5.93 0.00 2.58
N VAL A 196 -6.94 0.84 2.34
CA VAL A 196 -7.41 1.84 3.29
C VAL A 196 -8.56 1.25 4.08
N ARG A 197 -8.44 1.22 5.41
CA ARG A 197 -9.34 0.50 6.30
C ARG A 197 -9.94 1.43 7.35
N LYS A 198 -11.24 1.28 7.62
CA LYS A 198 -11.81 1.69 8.91
C LYS A 198 -11.15 0.87 10.01
N ALA A 199 -11.01 1.45 11.19
CA ALA A 199 -10.65 0.75 12.40
C ALA A 199 -11.62 -0.41 12.55
N ASN A 200 -11.10 -1.55 12.95
CA ASN A 200 -11.95 -2.61 13.43
C ASN A 200 -12.68 -2.00 14.63
N GLY A 201 -13.98 -1.75 14.49
CA GLY A 201 -14.78 -1.27 15.61
C GLY A 201 -14.60 -2.27 16.73
N THR A 202 -13.84 -1.90 17.76
CA THR A 202 -13.87 -2.60 19.03
C THR A 202 -15.23 -2.29 19.61
N VAL A 203 -16.14 -3.28 19.53
CA VAL A 203 -17.29 -3.37 20.43
C VAL A 203 -16.88 -4.29 21.56
#